data_AF-K0S5T5-F1
#
_entry.id   AF-K0S5T5-F1
#
_cell.length_a   1.000
_cell.length_b   1.000
_cell.length_c   1.000
_cell.angle_alpha   90.00
_cell.angle_beta   90.00
_cell.angle_gamma   90.00
#
_symmetry.space_group_name_H-M   'P 1'
#
loop_
_entity.id
_entity.type
_entity.pdbx_description
1 polymer ?
#
loop_
_entity_poly.entity_id
_entity_poly.type
_entity_poly.pdbx_seq_one_letter_code
_entity_poly.pdbx_strand_id
1 'polypeptide(L)'
;MNVKWVVPDADLAALIDAAGEERNLVRRSNACGAIKVLASNESNKPKLCRTQGLLDALVGAAWEDAVDSDALDARTRAVTTLLYLSEPKDNRLIVARHGGVLECLVKVIGEDTGEARWRASSALATLAKTPGNRGAMG
;
A
#
# COMPACT_ATOMS: atom_id res chain seq x y z
N MET A 1 -18.66 5.48 6.54
CA MET A 1 -18.44 6.18 5.26
C MET A 1 -19.06 5.28 4.19
N ASN A 2 -19.96 5.78 3.34
CA ASN A 2 -20.55 4.96 2.28
C ASN A 2 -19.55 4.88 1.11
N VAL A 3 -18.63 3.93 1.15
CA VAL A 3 -17.61 3.73 0.12
C VAL A 3 -18.15 2.76 -0.92
N LYS A 4 -18.22 3.20 -2.18
CA LYS A 4 -18.52 2.29 -3.29
C LYS A 4 -17.27 1.49 -3.65
N TRP A 5 -17.19 0.27 -3.14
CA TRP A 5 -16.13 -0.68 -3.47
C TRP A 5 -16.23 -1.14 -4.93
N VAL A 6 -15.07 -1.48 -5.49
CA VAL A 6 -14.88 -1.89 -6.88
C VAL A 6 -14.33 -3.31 -6.87
N VAL A 7 -14.95 -4.19 -7.65
CA VAL A 7 -14.40 -5.51 -7.95
C VAL A 7 -13.31 -5.34 -9.01
N PRO A 8 -12.09 -5.87 -8.82
CA PRO A 8 -11.07 -5.83 -9.86
C PRO A 8 -11.50 -6.63 -11.10
N ASP A 9 -11.01 -6.23 -12.27
CA ASP A 9 -11.04 -7.12 -13.44
C ASP A 9 -10.02 -8.26 -13.28
N ALA A 10 -10.04 -9.22 -14.20
CA ALA A 10 -9.21 -10.43 -14.09
C ALA A 10 -7.70 -10.12 -14.02
N ASP A 11 -7.23 -9.12 -14.77
CA ASP A 11 -5.82 -8.75 -14.82
C ASP A 11 -5.38 -8.09 -13.50
N LEU A 12 -6.19 -7.16 -12.98
CA LEU A 12 -5.90 -6.53 -11.70
C LEU A 12 -6.03 -7.52 -10.53
N ALA A 13 -6.98 -8.45 -10.59
CA ALA A 13 -7.12 -9.51 -9.60
C ALA A 13 -5.87 -10.39 -9.54
N ALA A 14 -5.35 -10.83 -10.69
CA ALA A 14 -4.12 -11.60 -10.76
C ALA A 14 -2.91 -10.86 -10.18
N LEU A 15 -2.83 -9.53 -10.37
CA LEU A 15 -1.78 -8.70 -9.75
C LEU A 15 -1.94 -8.60 -8.23
N ILE A 16 -3.18 -8.47 -7.73
CA ILE A 16 -3.47 -8.41 -6.29
C ILE A 16 -3.07 -9.72 -5.62
N ASP A 17 -3.48 -10.85 -6.19
CA ASP A 17 -3.16 -12.19 -5.67
C ASP A 17 -1.64 -12.41 -5.65
N ALA A 18 -0.95 -12.06 -6.73
CA ALA A 18 0.50 -12.17 -6.82
C ALA A 18 1.24 -11.24 -5.84
N ALA A 19 0.68 -10.08 -5.51
CA ALA A 19 1.28 -9.17 -4.52
C ALA A 19 1.10 -9.68 -3.08
N GLY A 20 -0.02 -10.31 -2.76
CA GLY A 20 -0.37 -10.73 -1.40
C GLY A 20 0.07 -12.14 -1.01
N GLU A 21 -0.04 -13.12 -1.93
CA GLU A 21 0.00 -14.55 -1.58
C GLU A 21 1.15 -15.34 -2.22
N GLU A 22 1.81 -14.78 -3.24
CA GLU A 22 2.86 -15.48 -3.99
C GLU A 22 4.12 -15.67 -3.15
N ARG A 23 4.63 -16.91 -3.08
CA ARG A 23 5.87 -17.24 -2.36
C ARG A 23 7.11 -16.88 -3.14
N ASN A 24 6.98 -16.78 -4.46
CA ASN A 24 8.07 -16.31 -5.32
C ASN A 24 8.25 -14.79 -5.18
N LEU A 25 9.30 -14.38 -4.48
CA LEU A 25 9.57 -12.97 -4.17
C LEU A 25 9.75 -12.09 -5.40
N VAL A 26 10.34 -12.63 -6.49
CA VAL A 26 10.49 -11.90 -7.76
C VAL A 26 9.11 -11.57 -8.36
N ARG A 27 8.20 -12.55 -8.38
CA ARG A 27 6.84 -12.35 -8.89
C ARG A 27 6.05 -11.38 -8.01
N ARG A 28 6.15 -11.52 -6.69
CA ARG A 28 5.54 -10.61 -5.71
C ARG A 28 6.04 -9.17 -5.94
N SER A 29 7.35 -8.99 -6.01
CA SER A 29 7.99 -7.70 -6.27
C SER A 29 7.52 -7.08 -7.60
N ASN A 30 7.44 -7.88 -8.67
CA ASN A 30 6.96 -7.42 -9.97
C ASN A 30 5.48 -7.03 -9.94
N ALA A 31 4.63 -7.79 -9.25
CA ALA A 31 3.22 -7.46 -9.08
C ALA A 31 3.05 -6.13 -8.30
N CYS A 32 3.75 -5.97 -7.17
CA CYS A 32 3.78 -4.70 -6.43
C CYS A 32 4.29 -3.55 -7.32
N GLY A 33 5.28 -3.82 -8.18
CA GLY A 33 5.81 -2.85 -9.13
C GLY A 33 4.78 -2.39 -10.17
N ALA A 34 4.02 -3.33 -10.75
CA ALA A 34 2.95 -3.03 -11.69
C ALA A 34 1.84 -2.20 -11.04
N ILE A 35 1.39 -2.60 -9.83
CA ILE A 35 0.38 -1.86 -9.08
C ILE A 35 0.87 -0.44 -8.73
N LYS A 36 2.14 -0.29 -8.32
CA LYS A 36 2.77 1.01 -8.07
C LYS A 36 2.72 1.90 -9.32
N VAL A 37 3.03 1.35 -10.49
CA VAL A 37 2.96 2.08 -11.77
C VAL A 37 1.53 2.54 -12.04
N LEU A 38 0.53 1.66 -11.88
CA LEU A 38 -0.88 2.03 -12.01
C LEU A 38 -1.28 3.15 -11.04
N ALA A 39 -0.82 3.08 -9.79
CA ALA A 39 -1.11 4.07 -8.75
C ALA A 39 -0.38 5.41 -8.96
N SER A 40 0.71 5.45 -9.72
CA SER A 40 1.41 6.70 -10.05
C SER A 40 0.55 7.65 -10.93
N ASN A 41 -0.44 7.12 -11.64
CA ASN A 41 -1.40 7.92 -12.40
C ASN A 41 -2.53 8.43 -11.49
N GLU A 42 -2.66 9.76 -11.37
CA GLU A 42 -3.67 10.43 -10.53
C GLU A 42 -5.10 9.92 -10.77
N SER A 43 -5.46 9.66 -12.02
CA SER A 43 -6.81 9.21 -12.37
C SER A 43 -7.15 7.81 -11.85
N ASN A 44 -6.14 6.97 -11.59
CA ASN A 44 -6.33 5.60 -11.13
C ASN A 44 -6.47 5.51 -9.59
N LYS A 45 -5.81 6.40 -8.84
CA LYS A 45 -5.72 6.32 -7.37
C LYS A 45 -7.08 6.19 -6.66
N PRO A 46 -8.13 6.93 -7.04
CA PRO A 46 -9.43 6.79 -6.38
C PRO A 46 -10.09 5.42 -6.64
N LYS A 47 -9.90 4.83 -7.83
CA LYS A 47 -10.46 3.51 -8.17
C LYS A 47 -9.66 2.40 -7.49
N LEU A 48 -8.32 2.47 -7.56
CA LEU A 48 -7.42 1.48 -6.93
C LEU A 48 -7.64 1.41 -5.41
N CYS A 49 -7.71 2.55 -4.71
CA CYS A 49 -7.96 2.57 -3.27
C CYS A 49 -9.29 1.90 -2.86
N ARG A 50 -10.28 1.90 -3.76
CA ARG A 50 -11.59 1.26 -3.55
C ARG A 50 -11.67 -0.14 -4.17
N THR A 51 -10.57 -0.67 -4.69
CA THR A 51 -10.53 -2.01 -5.26
C THR A 51 -10.41 -3.04 -4.14
N GLN A 52 -11.33 -3.99 -4.11
CA GLN A 52 -11.35 -5.06 -3.11
C GLN A 52 -10.04 -5.85 -3.12
N GLY A 53 -9.52 -6.18 -1.93
CA GLY A 53 -8.29 -6.96 -1.75
C GLY A 53 -6.98 -6.19 -2.00
N LEU A 54 -7.01 -5.04 -2.69
CA LEU A 54 -5.78 -4.33 -3.05
C LEU A 54 -5.02 -3.81 -1.82
N LEU A 55 -5.72 -3.20 -0.85
CA LEU A 55 -5.06 -2.73 0.37
C LEU A 55 -4.57 -3.90 1.23
N ASP A 56 -5.30 -5.03 1.27
CA ASP A 56 -4.88 -6.23 1.99
C ASP A 56 -3.57 -6.81 1.41
N ALA A 57 -3.48 -6.93 0.08
CA ALA A 57 -2.27 -7.41 -0.59
C ALA A 57 -1.08 -6.48 -0.36
N LEU A 58 -1.28 -5.16 -0.39
CA LEU A 58 -0.21 -4.19 -0.10
C LEU A 58 0.25 -4.26 1.36
N VAL A 59 -0.67 -4.46 2.31
CA VAL A 59 -0.31 -4.67 3.72
C VAL A 59 0.50 -5.95 3.87
N GLY A 60 0.06 -7.06 3.27
CA GLY A 60 0.79 -8.33 3.29
C GLY A 60 2.21 -8.18 2.76
N ALA A 61 2.36 -7.62 1.55
CA ALA A 61 3.67 -7.38 0.94
C ALA A 61 4.58 -6.45 1.77
N ALA A 62 4.00 -5.44 2.44
CA ALA A 62 4.76 -4.52 3.28
C ALA A 62 5.13 -5.11 4.65
N TRP A 63 4.34 -6.05 5.16
CA TRP A 63 4.55 -6.66 6.47
C TRP A 63 5.65 -7.72 6.46
N GLU A 64 5.80 -8.44 5.35
CA GLU A 64 6.73 -9.55 5.20
C GLU A 64 8.19 -9.12 5.33
N ASP A 65 8.99 -9.87 6.09
CA ASP A 65 10.37 -9.51 6.40
C ASP A 65 11.22 -9.39 5.12
N ALA A 66 12.03 -8.32 5.06
CA ALA A 66 12.91 -8.02 3.93
C ALA A 66 14.18 -8.89 3.96
N VAL A 67 14.01 -10.21 3.77
CA VAL A 67 15.06 -11.23 3.91
C VAL A 67 16.11 -11.18 2.78
N ASP A 68 15.76 -10.63 1.63
CA ASP A 68 16.62 -10.41 0.48
C ASP A 68 16.23 -9.14 -0.29
N SER A 69 16.92 -8.88 -1.41
CA SER A 69 16.65 -7.70 -2.24
C SER A 69 15.26 -7.71 -2.89
N ASP A 70 14.73 -8.87 -3.27
CA ASP A 70 13.41 -8.97 -3.91
C ASP A 70 12.29 -8.74 -2.89
N ALA A 71 12.45 -9.25 -1.66
CA ALA A 71 11.56 -8.97 -0.54
C ALA A 71 11.58 -7.48 -0.17
N LEU A 72 12.77 -6.87 -0.09
CA LEU A 72 12.91 -5.44 0.17
C LEU A 72 12.27 -4.59 -0.95
N ASP A 73 12.43 -4.99 -2.20
CA ASP A 73 11.82 -4.33 -3.34
C ASP A 73 10.29 -4.43 -3.30
N ALA A 74 9.74 -5.61 -3.01
CA ALA A 74 8.30 -5.81 -2.87
C ALA A 74 7.73 -4.90 -1.79
N ARG A 75 8.35 -4.90 -0.61
CA ARG A 75 8.00 -4.03 0.51
C ARG A 75 8.08 -2.55 0.14
N THR A 76 9.17 -2.10 -0.47
CA THR A 76 9.38 -0.71 -0.90
C THR A 76 8.31 -0.27 -1.90
N ARG A 77 7.98 -1.12 -2.87
CA ARG A 77 6.94 -0.87 -3.88
C ARG A 77 5.55 -0.83 -3.24
N ALA A 78 5.28 -1.70 -2.27
CA ALA A 78 4.02 -1.72 -1.53
C ALA A 78 3.81 -0.43 -0.72
N VAL A 79 4.78 -0.02 0.09
CA VAL A 79 4.67 1.24 0.87
C VAL A 79 4.65 2.49 -0.02
N THR A 80 5.33 2.46 -1.17
CA THR A 80 5.23 3.54 -2.18
C THR A 80 3.83 3.62 -2.76
N THR A 81 3.19 2.48 -3.01
CA THR A 81 1.81 2.43 -3.49
C THR A 81 0.84 2.97 -2.42
N LEU A 82 1.02 2.58 -1.15
CA LEU A 82 0.23 3.12 -0.02
C LEU A 82 0.38 4.65 0.10
N LEU A 83 1.59 5.19 -0.11
CA LEU A 83 1.81 6.63 -0.20
C LEU A 83 1.00 7.25 -1.34
N TYR A 84 1.11 6.74 -2.56
CA TYR A 84 0.36 7.28 -3.72
C TYR A 84 -1.15 7.23 -3.48
N LEU A 85 -1.66 6.13 -2.95
CA LEU A 85 -3.09 6.01 -2.64
C LEU A 85 -3.52 6.96 -1.52
N SER A 86 -2.61 7.41 -0.66
CA SER A 86 -2.88 8.40 0.40
C SER A 86 -2.89 9.85 -0.09
N GLU A 87 -2.37 10.15 -1.29
CA GLU A 87 -2.27 11.53 -1.78
C GLU A 87 -3.65 12.19 -2.00
N PRO A 88 -4.65 11.52 -2.64
CA PRO A 88 -6.00 12.06 -2.75
C PRO A 88 -6.66 12.18 -1.38
N LYS A 89 -7.22 13.36 -1.07
CA LYS A 89 -7.85 13.63 0.23
C LYS A 89 -8.93 12.61 0.60
N ASP A 90 -9.73 12.20 -0.37
CA ASP A 90 -10.85 11.27 -0.18
C ASP A 90 -10.42 9.83 0.11
N ASN A 91 -9.19 9.47 -0.29
CA ASN A 91 -8.63 8.15 -0.02
C ASN A 91 -8.07 8.04 1.40
N ARG A 92 -7.59 9.15 1.98
CA ARG A 92 -6.84 9.13 3.25
C ARG A 92 -7.60 8.48 4.40
N LEU A 93 -8.91 8.67 4.48
CA LEU A 93 -9.74 8.02 5.51
C LEU A 93 -9.90 6.53 5.25
N ILE A 94 -9.95 6.10 3.98
CA ILE A 94 -10.04 4.69 3.60
C ILE A 94 -8.73 4.00 3.97
N VAL A 95 -7.60 4.55 3.51
CA VAL A 95 -6.26 3.97 3.73
C VAL A 95 -5.92 3.92 5.22
N ALA A 96 -6.09 5.02 5.97
CA ALA A 96 -5.73 5.05 7.40
C ALA A 96 -6.62 4.16 8.29
N ARG A 97 -7.82 3.82 7.85
CA ARG A 97 -8.74 2.96 8.60
C ARG A 97 -8.72 1.50 8.12
N HIS A 98 -7.98 1.21 7.05
CA HIS A 98 -7.78 -0.15 6.59
C HIS A 98 -6.87 -0.87 7.59
N GLY A 99 -7.30 -2.05 8.04
CA GLY A 99 -6.58 -2.81 9.05
C GLY A 99 -5.14 -3.12 8.62
N GLY A 100 -4.18 -2.93 9.52
CA GLY A 100 -2.78 -3.25 9.29
C GLY A 100 -1.98 -2.18 8.53
N VAL A 101 -2.61 -1.19 7.89
CA VAL A 101 -1.86 -0.16 7.15
C VAL A 101 -1.00 0.69 8.09
N LEU A 102 -1.53 1.15 9.21
CA LEU A 102 -0.76 2.00 10.12
C LEU A 102 0.36 1.22 10.78
N GLU A 103 0.06 0.00 11.20
CA GLU A 103 0.98 -0.93 11.84
C GLU A 103 2.13 -1.32 10.89
N CYS A 104 1.83 -1.65 9.63
CA CYS A 104 2.85 -2.02 8.66
C CYS A 104 3.77 -0.83 8.33
N LEU A 105 3.22 0.37 8.20
CA LEU A 105 4.01 1.57 7.96
C LEU A 105 4.96 1.87 9.13
N VAL A 106 4.51 1.70 10.38
CA VAL A 106 5.36 1.86 11.57
C VAL A 106 6.45 0.78 11.63
N LYS A 107 6.11 -0.48 11.33
CA LYS A 107 7.09 -1.58 11.24
C LYS A 107 8.19 -1.26 10.22
N VAL A 108 7.82 -0.86 9.01
CA VAL A 108 8.78 -0.48 7.94
C VAL A 108 9.67 0.69 8.38
N ILE A 109 9.13 1.66 9.12
CA ILE A 109 9.95 2.77 9.64
C ILE A 109 10.99 2.29 10.67
N GLY A 110 10.60 1.34 11.53
CA GLY A 110 11.49 0.78 12.55
C GLY A 110 12.58 -0.13 11.99
N GLU A 111 12.22 -0.96 11.01
CA GLU A 111 13.09 -2.04 10.51
C GLU A 111 13.96 -1.64 9.33
N ASP A 112 13.39 -0.97 8.32
CA ASP A 112 14.07 -0.75 7.05
C ASP A 112 14.85 0.55 7.04
N THR A 113 15.77 0.74 6.09
CA THR A 113 16.45 2.03 5.87
C THR A 113 16.16 2.57 4.47
N GLY A 114 16.71 3.74 4.13
CA GLY A 114 16.62 4.29 2.78
C GLY A 114 15.18 4.56 2.30
N GLU A 115 14.87 4.11 1.08
CA GLU A 115 13.62 4.46 0.41
C GLU A 115 12.38 3.91 1.12
N ALA A 116 12.38 2.65 1.57
CA ALA A 116 11.23 2.06 2.27
C ALA A 116 10.82 2.91 3.49
N ARG A 117 11.79 3.24 4.36
CA ARG A 117 11.58 4.09 5.55
C ARG A 117 11.07 5.48 5.18
N TRP A 118 11.67 6.12 4.17
CA TRP A 118 11.22 7.43 3.68
C TRP A 118 9.76 7.36 3.25
N ARG A 119 9.42 6.40 2.39
CA ARG A 119 8.09 6.26 1.78
C ARG A 119 7.04 6.00 2.84
N ALA A 120 7.34 5.13 3.81
CA ALA A 120 6.45 4.85 4.92
C ALA A 120 6.21 6.08 5.80
N SER A 121 7.28 6.81 6.14
CA SER A 121 7.17 8.08 6.90
C SER A 121 6.34 9.12 6.15
N SER A 122 6.53 9.22 4.83
CA SER A 122 5.79 10.12 3.96
C SER A 122 4.30 9.73 3.86
N ALA A 123 3.99 8.44 3.86
CA ALA A 123 2.62 7.94 3.85
C ALA A 123 1.91 8.35 5.15
N LEU A 124 2.51 8.11 6.32
CA LEU A 124 1.96 8.54 7.60
C LEU A 124 1.77 10.07 7.65
N ALA A 125 2.78 10.83 7.24
CA ALA A 125 2.68 12.30 7.19
C ALA A 125 1.53 12.77 6.27
N THR A 126 1.31 12.07 5.14
CA THR A 126 0.22 12.38 4.21
C THR A 126 -1.15 12.03 4.79
N LEU A 127 -1.27 10.89 5.46
CA LEU A 127 -2.50 10.49 6.14
C LEU A 127 -2.87 11.46 7.27
N ALA A 128 -1.90 11.94 8.04
CA ALA A 128 -2.09 12.88 9.16
C ALA A 128 -2.60 14.28 8.73
N LYS A 129 -2.47 14.63 7.44
CA LYS A 129 -3.07 15.85 6.86
C LYS A 129 -4.60 15.86 6.98
N THR A 130 -5.24 14.69 7.10
CA THR A 130 -6.68 14.60 7.36
C THR A 130 -6.94 14.53 8.88
N PRO A 131 -7.62 15.53 9.48
CA PRO A 131 -7.86 15.56 10.92
C PRO A 131 -8.49 14.29 11.50
N GLY A 132 -9.42 13.67 10.75
CA GLY A 132 -10.10 12.43 11.15
C GLY A 132 -9.21 11.18 11.21
N ASN A 133 -7.95 11.26 10.75
CA ASN A 133 -6.97 10.19 10.89
C ASN A 133 -6.11 10.34 12.15
N ARG A 134 -5.96 11.56 12.69
CA ARG A 134 -4.98 11.84 13.76
C ARG A 134 -5.25 11.03 15.03
N GLY A 135 -6.52 10.82 15.38
CA GLY A 135 -6.91 10.00 16.53
C GLY A 135 -6.67 8.50 16.36
N ALA A 136 -6.50 8.01 15.13
CA ALA A 136 -6.13 6.62 14.87
C ALA A 136 -4.61 6.40 14.82
N MET A 137 -3.83 7.49 14.76
CA MET A 137 -2.37 7.48 14.58
C MET A 137 -1.61 7.90 15.85
N GLY A 138 -2.31 8.11 16.97
CA GLY A 138 -1.77 8.57 18.24
C GLY A 138 -2.20 7.70 19.40
#